data_AF-N8WAS0-F1
#
_entry.id   AF-N8WAS0-F1
#
_cell.length_a   1.000
_cell.length_b   1.000
_cell.length_c   1.000
_cell.angle_alpha   90.00
_cell.angle_beta   90.00
_cell.angle_gamma   90.00
#
_symmetry.space_group_name_H-M   'P 1'
#
loop_
_entity.id
_entity.type
_entity.pdbx_description
1 polymer ?
#
loop_
_entity_poly.entity_id
_entity_poly.type
_entity_poly.pdbx_seq_one_letter_code
_entity_poly.pdbx_strand_id
1 'polypeptide(L)'
;MKKILLLGVVLTSLAACSATPNKDTTPPKIGMPNPASKYCVDQGGQLEIRNEANGQVGYCKLPNGQVVEEWELFRASQPKCIADEAAKLVGQSGLTEAQIKQKTKSEIVRSVGPNQPVTMDYRENRVTVTIDPQSKKITQATCG
;
A
#
# COMPACT_ATOMS: atom_id res chain seq x y z
N MET A 1 -92.93 18.17 -3.52
CA MET A 1 -92.99 17.09 -2.52
C MET A 1 -92.47 15.79 -3.12
N LYS A 2 -91.28 15.33 -2.72
CA LYS A 2 -90.96 13.90 -2.50
C LYS A 2 -89.59 13.81 -1.83
N LYS A 3 -89.56 13.35 -0.59
CA LYS A 3 -88.35 12.89 0.09
C LYS A 3 -88.17 11.43 -0.31
N ILE A 4 -86.98 11.02 -0.76
CA ILE A 4 -86.56 9.61 -0.68
C ILE A 4 -85.11 9.58 -0.20
N LEU A 5 -84.96 8.84 0.89
CA LEU A 5 -83.79 8.52 1.69
C LEU A 5 -83.21 7.21 1.14
N LEU A 6 -81.91 7.14 0.83
CA LEU A 6 -81.15 5.88 0.59
C LEU A 6 -79.68 6.18 0.97
N LEU A 7 -79.25 5.84 2.19
CA LEU A 7 -78.56 4.61 2.61
C LEU A 7 -77.21 4.34 1.91
N GLY A 8 -76.13 4.48 2.68
CA GLY A 8 -74.95 3.62 2.61
C GLY A 8 -73.93 3.91 1.51
N VAL A 9 -72.75 4.39 1.91
CA VAL A 9 -71.52 3.58 1.94
C VAL A 9 -70.37 4.55 2.25
N VAL A 10 -69.82 4.40 3.45
CA VAL A 10 -68.54 4.98 3.85
C VAL A 10 -67.46 4.22 3.09
N LEU A 11 -66.85 4.83 2.07
CA LEU A 11 -65.59 4.39 1.50
C LEU A 11 -64.50 5.36 1.99
N THR A 12 -63.97 5.11 3.18
CA THR A 12 -62.70 5.70 3.61
C THR A 12 -61.59 5.06 2.79
N SER A 13 -61.17 5.75 1.73
CA SER A 13 -59.96 5.44 0.99
C SER A 13 -58.74 5.72 1.88
N LEU A 14 -58.20 4.68 2.51
CA LEU A 14 -56.85 4.72 3.05
C LEU A 14 -55.89 4.80 1.85
N ALA A 15 -55.49 6.01 1.48
CA ALA A 15 -54.33 6.24 0.64
C ALA A 15 -53.08 5.87 1.47
N ALA A 16 -52.72 4.59 1.46
CA ALA A 16 -51.41 4.12 1.89
C ALA A 16 -50.40 4.59 0.85
N CYS A 17 -49.82 5.77 1.06
CA CYS A 17 -48.60 6.16 0.36
C CYS A 17 -47.50 5.17 0.75
N SER A 18 -47.26 4.17 -0.09
CA SER A 18 -46.02 3.41 -0.08
C SER A 18 -44.89 4.36 -0.43
N ALA A 19 -44.31 5.01 0.58
CA ALA A 19 -42.97 5.57 0.46
C ALA A 19 -42.02 4.38 0.28
N THR A 20 -41.74 4.02 -0.97
CA THR A 20 -40.56 3.22 -1.28
C THR A 20 -39.37 3.93 -0.66
N PRO A 21 -38.60 3.31 0.25
CA PRO A 21 -37.34 3.86 0.69
C PRO A 21 -36.52 4.09 -0.58
N ASN A 22 -36.17 5.35 -0.82
CA ASN A 22 -35.21 5.70 -1.84
C ASN A 22 -34.00 4.80 -1.61
N LYS A 23 -33.75 3.89 -2.53
CA LYS A 23 -32.57 3.04 -2.49
C LYS A 23 -31.41 4.00 -2.69
N ASP A 24 -30.79 4.42 -1.59
CA ASP A 24 -29.63 5.29 -1.59
C ASP A 24 -28.66 4.77 -2.65
N THR A 25 -28.58 5.48 -3.78
CA THR A 25 -27.68 5.21 -4.91
C THR A 25 -26.25 5.60 -4.58
N THR A 26 -25.87 5.52 -3.31
CA THR A 26 -24.47 5.61 -2.93
C THR A 26 -23.80 4.39 -3.56
N PRO A 27 -22.89 4.58 -4.54
CA PRO A 27 -22.13 3.46 -5.07
C PRO A 27 -21.49 2.73 -3.89
N PRO A 28 -21.50 1.39 -3.85
CA PRO A 28 -20.80 0.68 -2.81
C PRO A 28 -19.39 1.26 -2.73
N LYS A 29 -18.95 1.62 -1.53
CA LYS A 29 -17.58 2.04 -1.31
C LYS A 29 -16.70 0.85 -1.68
N ILE A 30 -16.25 0.81 -2.93
CA ILE A 30 -15.24 -0.13 -3.40
C ILE A 30 -14.05 0.09 -2.46
N GLY A 31 -13.52 -1.01 -1.91
CA GLY A 31 -12.54 -0.99 -0.82
C GLY A 31 -11.27 -0.21 -1.14
N MET A 32 -10.28 -0.30 -0.25
CA MET A 32 -8.98 0.34 -0.47
C MET A 32 -8.40 -0.09 -1.84
N PRO A 33 -7.92 0.85 -2.68
CA PRO A 33 -7.39 0.50 -4.00
C PRO A 33 -6.20 -0.45 -3.85
N ASN A 34 -6.05 -1.36 -4.82
CA ASN A 34 -4.87 -2.21 -4.92
C ASN A 34 -3.61 -1.30 -4.99
N PRO A 35 -2.63 -1.46 -4.09
CA PRO A 35 -1.43 -0.62 -4.07
C PRO A 35 -0.66 -0.59 -5.39
N ALA A 36 -0.56 -1.73 -6.08
CA ALA A 36 0.14 -1.83 -7.36
C ALA A 36 -0.60 -1.08 -8.47
N SER A 37 -1.93 -1.28 -8.56
CA SER A 37 -2.78 -0.54 -9.49
C SER A 37 -2.76 0.96 -9.22
N LYS A 38 -2.81 1.37 -7.95
CA LYS A 38 -2.70 2.77 -7.55
C LYS A 38 -1.34 3.34 -7.95
N TYR A 39 -0.26 2.61 -7.69
CA TYR A 39 1.09 3.05 -8.06
C TYR A 39 1.22 3.25 -9.56
N CYS A 40 0.68 2.33 -10.38
CA CYS A 40 0.64 2.50 -11.84
C CYS A 40 0.00 3.84 -12.26
N VAL A 41 -1.19 4.14 -11.72
CA VAL A 41 -1.90 5.39 -12.01
C VAL A 41 -1.13 6.61 -11.50
N ASP A 42 -0.52 6.52 -10.31
CA ASP A 42 0.29 7.59 -9.73
C ASP A 42 1.57 7.86 -10.57
N GLN A 43 2.09 6.86 -11.30
CA GLN A 43 3.16 7.04 -12.29
C GLN A 43 2.66 7.61 -13.64
N GLY A 44 1.37 7.95 -13.75
CA GLY A 44 0.75 8.40 -14.99
C GLY A 44 0.48 7.28 -16.00
N GLY A 45 0.57 6.02 -15.58
CA GLY A 45 0.31 4.86 -16.43
C GLY A 45 -1.17 4.51 -16.54
N GLN A 46 -1.49 3.70 -17.55
CA GLN A 46 -2.79 3.08 -17.73
C GLN A 46 -2.75 1.63 -17.25
N LEU A 47 -3.67 1.27 -16.35
CA LEU A 47 -3.86 -0.11 -15.91
C LEU A 47 -4.58 -0.92 -16.99
N GLU A 48 -4.04 -2.09 -17.33
CA GLU A 48 -4.62 -3.07 -18.25
C GLU A 48 -4.72 -4.43 -17.54
N ILE A 49 -5.93 -4.97 -17.41
CA ILE A 49 -6.12 -6.34 -16.90
C ILE A 49 -6.14 -7.31 -18.08
N ARG A 50 -5.29 -8.35 -18.03
CA ARG A 50 -5.18 -9.36 -19.08
C ARG A 50 -5.51 -10.73 -18.53
N ASN A 51 -6.22 -11.53 -19.32
CA ASN A 51 -6.42 -12.95 -19.03
C ASN A 51 -5.19 -13.74 -19.48
N GLU A 52 -4.59 -14.47 -18.56
CA GLU A 52 -3.48 -15.39 -18.79
C GLU A 52 -3.85 -16.82 -18.37
N ALA A 53 -2.96 -17.77 -18.65
CA ALA A 53 -3.16 -19.18 -18.31
C ALA A 53 -3.47 -19.41 -16.81
N ASN A 54 -2.91 -18.57 -15.94
CA ASN A 54 -3.04 -18.69 -14.48
C ASN A 54 -4.07 -17.72 -13.86
N GLY A 55 -4.89 -17.06 -14.68
CA GLY A 55 -5.90 -16.09 -14.23
C GLY A 55 -5.67 -14.69 -14.78
N GLN A 56 -6.17 -13.68 -14.07
CA GLN A 56 -6.03 -12.29 -14.48
C GLN A 56 -4.76 -11.67 -13.92
N VAL A 57 -4.00 -10.98 -14.76
CA VAL A 57 -2.77 -10.26 -14.40
C VAL A 57 -2.94 -8.78 -14.74
N GLY A 58 -2.53 -7.91 -13.82
CA GLY A 58 -2.52 -6.47 -14.02
C GLY A 58 -1.21 -6.00 -14.65
N TYR A 59 -1.30 -5.21 -15.71
CA TYR A 59 -0.17 -4.58 -16.36
C TYR A 59 -0.31 -3.06 -16.31
N CYS A 60 0.82 -2.39 -16.11
CA CYS A 60 0.92 -0.95 -16.21
C CYS A 60 1.54 -0.55 -17.55
N LYS A 61 0.79 0.18 -18.37
CA LYS A 61 1.30 0.84 -19.57
C LYS A 61 1.74 2.25 -19.22
N LEU A 62 3.04 2.47 -19.15
CA LEU A 62 3.67 3.73 -18.75
C LEU A 62 3.69 4.76 -19.91
N PRO A 63 3.79 6.07 -19.62
CA PRO A 63 3.81 7.13 -20.64
C PRO A 63 4.96 7.01 -21.67
N ASN A 64 6.06 6.37 -21.28
CA ASN A 64 7.20 6.11 -22.17
C ASN A 64 6.98 4.89 -23.09
N GLY A 65 5.80 4.27 -23.06
CA GLY A 65 5.44 3.11 -23.86
C GLY A 65 5.84 1.76 -23.25
N GLN A 66 6.56 1.73 -22.12
CA GLN A 66 6.85 0.48 -21.42
C GLN A 66 5.57 -0.16 -20.89
N VAL A 67 5.48 -1.48 -20.97
CA VAL A 67 4.44 -2.28 -20.34
C VAL A 67 5.12 -3.23 -19.36
N VAL A 68 4.77 -3.12 -18.08
CA VAL A 68 5.36 -3.88 -16.97
C VAL A 68 4.23 -4.42 -16.09
N GLU A 69 4.41 -5.58 -15.48
CA GLU A 69 3.42 -6.12 -14.54
C GLU A 69 3.28 -5.18 -13.32
N GLU A 70 2.05 -4.94 -12.84
CA GLU A 70 1.81 -3.87 -11.86
C GLU A 70 2.54 -4.09 -10.52
N TRP A 71 2.65 -5.33 -10.06
CA TRP A 71 3.34 -5.66 -8.81
C TRP A 71 4.85 -5.64 -8.95
N GLU A 72 5.41 -6.03 -10.09
CA GLU A 72 6.82 -5.86 -10.42
C GLU A 72 7.21 -4.38 -10.37
N LEU A 73 6.43 -3.52 -11.04
CA LEU A 73 6.63 -2.08 -11.01
C LEU A 73 6.57 -1.52 -9.58
N PHE A 74 5.56 -1.92 -8.80
CA PHE A 74 5.41 -1.46 -7.41
C PHE A 74 6.53 -1.95 -6.48
N ARG A 75 7.01 -3.19 -6.63
CA ARG A 75 8.11 -3.71 -5.80
C ARG A 75 9.45 -3.10 -6.19
N ALA A 76 9.67 -2.82 -7.47
CA ALA A 76 10.89 -2.19 -7.96
C ALA A 76 11.06 -0.76 -7.42
N SER A 77 9.96 -0.08 -7.08
CA SER A 77 10.00 1.27 -6.52
C SER A 77 10.24 1.33 -5.01
N GLN A 78 10.23 0.19 -4.31
CA GLN A 78 10.39 0.19 -2.85
C GLN A 78 11.84 0.51 -2.46
N PRO A 79 12.06 1.17 -1.31
CA PRO A 79 13.41 1.39 -0.80
C PRO A 79 14.18 0.08 -0.62
N LYS A 80 15.41 0.03 -1.12
CA LYS A 80 16.31 -1.10 -0.96
C LYS A 80 17.65 -0.62 -0.43
N CYS A 81 18.17 -1.34 0.54
CA CYS A 81 19.51 -1.09 1.06
C CYS A 81 20.54 -1.45 -0.02
N ILE A 82 21.47 -0.53 -0.29
CA ILE A 82 22.58 -0.71 -1.24
C ILE A 82 23.77 -1.29 -0.48
N ALA A 83 24.10 -2.55 -0.77
CA ALA A 83 25.14 -3.30 -0.07
C ALA A 83 26.52 -2.63 -0.15
N ASP A 84 26.89 -2.12 -1.32
CA ASP A 84 28.18 -1.43 -1.52
C ASP A 84 28.28 -0.14 -0.70
N GLU A 85 27.18 0.60 -0.55
CA GLU A 85 27.16 1.81 0.29
C GLU A 85 27.15 1.46 1.77
N ALA A 86 26.49 0.37 2.16
CA ALA A 86 26.54 -0.15 3.52
C ALA A 86 27.97 -0.55 3.90
N ALA A 87 28.69 -1.27 3.03
CA ALA A 87 30.07 -1.69 3.28
C ALA A 87 31.02 -0.50 3.54
N LYS A 88 30.80 0.65 2.87
CA LYS A 88 31.59 1.87 3.09
C LYS A 88 31.42 2.48 4.48
N LEU A 89 30.39 2.10 5.25
CA LEU A 89 30.19 2.59 6.61
C LEU A 89 31.21 2.00 7.60
N VAL A 90 31.84 0.87 7.28
CA VAL A 90 32.82 0.22 8.16
C VAL A 90 33.99 1.17 8.44
N GLY A 91 34.35 1.30 9.73
CA GLY A 91 35.39 2.20 10.22
C GLY A 91 34.90 3.61 10.56
N GLN A 92 33.70 4.01 10.12
CA GLN A 92 33.11 5.31 10.47
C GLN A 92 32.52 5.30 11.90
N SER A 93 32.46 6.47 12.52
CA SER A 93 31.88 6.68 13.86
C SER A 93 31.04 7.95 13.88
N GLY A 94 30.12 8.07 14.84
CA GLY A 94 29.33 9.30 15.03
C GLY A 94 28.27 9.56 13.97
N LEU A 95 27.91 8.56 13.16
CA LEU A 95 26.81 8.67 12.20
C LEU A 95 25.46 8.58 12.92
N THR A 96 24.53 9.46 12.53
CA THR A 96 23.13 9.37 12.95
C THR A 96 22.38 8.32 12.12
N GLU A 97 21.26 7.82 12.66
CA GLU A 97 20.39 6.91 11.92
C GLU A 97 19.96 7.47 10.56
N ALA A 98 19.62 8.77 10.52
CA ALA A 98 19.23 9.45 9.28
C ALA A 98 20.37 9.46 8.24
N GLN A 99 21.61 9.71 8.67
CA GLN A 99 22.78 9.65 7.78
C GLN A 99 23.02 8.24 7.25
N ILE A 100 22.85 7.21 8.10
CA ILE A 100 22.98 5.81 7.69
C ILE A 100 21.91 5.45 6.64
N LYS A 101 20.64 5.80 6.87
CA LYS A 101 19.55 5.61 5.90
C LYS A 101 19.85 6.30 4.57
N GLN A 102 20.27 7.57 4.63
CA GLN A 102 20.57 8.34 3.43
C GLN A 102 21.71 7.72 2.60
N LYS A 103 22.80 7.33 3.25
CA LYS A 103 23.97 6.73 2.59
C LYS A 103 23.63 5.38 1.97
N THR A 104 22.89 4.54 2.70
CA THR A 104 22.63 3.15 2.29
C THR A 104 21.33 2.98 1.51
N LYS A 105 20.51 4.03 1.39
CA LYS A 105 19.14 3.97 0.86
C LYS A 105 18.21 3.00 1.61
N SER A 106 18.60 2.56 2.81
CA SER A 106 17.74 1.77 3.67
C SER A 106 16.63 2.61 4.27
N GLU A 107 15.53 1.96 4.62
CA GLU A 107 14.43 2.55 5.40
C GLU A 107 14.60 2.26 6.89
N ILE A 108 15.22 1.12 7.22
CA ILE A 108 15.42 0.64 8.58
C ILE A 108 16.92 0.55 8.87
N VAL A 109 17.32 0.96 10.07
CA VAL A 109 18.66 0.74 10.62
C VAL A 109 18.52 -0.11 11.86
N ARG A 110 19.22 -1.25 11.90
CA ARG A 110 19.34 -2.08 13.10
C ARG A 110 20.75 -1.95 13.64
N SER A 111 20.92 -1.28 14.76
CA SER A 111 22.20 -1.15 15.44
C SER A 111 22.38 -2.27 16.46
N VAL A 112 23.51 -2.96 16.41
CA VAL A 112 23.84 -4.08 17.31
C VAL A 112 25.25 -3.94 17.88
N GLY A 113 25.48 -4.52 19.05
CA GLY A 113 26.83 -4.71 19.59
C GLY A 113 27.49 -5.99 19.07
N PRO A 114 28.82 -6.13 19.24
CA PRO A 114 29.53 -7.37 18.92
C PRO A 114 28.91 -8.56 19.66
N ASN A 115 28.66 -9.67 18.95
CA ASN A 115 28.05 -10.90 19.47
C ASN A 115 26.65 -10.74 20.08
N GLN A 116 25.96 -9.61 19.82
CA GLN A 116 24.59 -9.44 20.25
C GLN A 116 23.68 -10.42 19.49
N PRO A 117 22.90 -11.27 20.18
CA PRO A 117 22.00 -12.19 19.52
C PRO A 117 20.89 -11.42 18.78
N VAL A 118 20.62 -11.83 17.54
CA VAL A 118 19.56 -11.27 16.70
C VAL A 118 18.80 -12.37 15.97
N THR A 119 17.55 -12.09 15.63
CA THR A 119 16.78 -12.92 14.70
C THR A 119 17.32 -12.79 13.28
N MET A 120 17.26 -13.89 12.53
CA MET A 120 17.67 -13.99 11.12
C MET A 120 16.49 -13.71 10.17
N ASP A 121 15.68 -12.69 10.45
CA ASP A 121 14.62 -12.23 9.54
C ASP A 121 15.22 -11.40 8.41
N TYR A 122 14.96 -11.72 7.14
CA TYR A 122 15.49 -10.96 6.02
C TYR A 122 14.60 -9.75 5.65
N ARG A 123 15.21 -8.57 5.47
CA ARG A 123 14.55 -7.34 5.01
C ARG A 123 15.41 -6.57 4.01
N GLU A 124 14.95 -6.51 2.76
CA GLU A 124 15.65 -5.79 1.67
C GLU A 124 15.86 -4.29 1.96
N ASN A 125 14.96 -3.68 2.72
CA ASN A 125 14.99 -2.25 3.09
C ASN A 125 15.76 -1.96 4.38
N ARG A 126 16.47 -2.94 4.96
CA ARG A 126 17.20 -2.77 6.23
C ARG A 126 18.70 -2.84 6.04
N VAL A 127 19.41 -1.98 6.77
CA VAL A 127 20.84 -2.15 7.06
C VAL A 127 21.02 -2.53 8.53
N THR A 128 21.82 -3.55 8.79
CA THR A 128 22.27 -3.90 10.15
C THR A 128 23.70 -3.40 10.32
N VAL A 129 23.95 -2.56 11.32
CA VAL A 129 25.28 -2.03 11.66
C VAL A 129 25.72 -2.56 13.02
N THR A 130 26.93 -3.12 13.07
CA THR A 130 27.58 -3.53 14.33
C THR A 130 28.49 -2.41 14.81
N ILE A 131 28.28 -1.92 16.02
CA ILE A 131 29.02 -0.80 16.59
C ILE A 131 29.85 -1.30 17.76
N ASP A 132 31.16 -1.10 17.69
CA ASP A 132 32.06 -1.42 18.79
C ASP A 132 31.83 -0.45 19.98
N PRO A 133 31.60 -0.97 21.20
CA PRO A 133 31.23 -0.13 22.33
C PRO A 133 32.36 0.78 22.83
N GLN A 134 33.63 0.43 22.57
CA GLN A 134 34.79 1.20 23.04
C GLN A 134 35.14 2.33 22.06
N SER A 135 35.38 1.98 20.80
CA SER A 135 35.79 2.90 19.74
C SER A 135 34.64 3.68 19.12
N LYS A 136 33.38 3.24 19.33
CA LYS A 136 32.17 3.77 18.68
C LYS A 136 32.20 3.70 17.14
N LYS A 137 33.08 2.86 16.59
CA LYS A 137 33.19 2.63 15.15
C LYS A 137 32.27 1.50 14.70
N ILE A 138 31.76 1.62 13.49
CA ILE A 138 31.04 0.56 12.81
C ILE A 138 32.07 -0.51 12.40
N THR A 139 31.94 -1.73 12.90
CA THR A 139 32.81 -2.86 12.57
C THR A 139 32.25 -3.74 11.45
N GLN A 140 30.92 -3.71 11.26
CA GLN A 140 30.23 -4.41 10.19
C GLN A 140 28.98 -3.64 9.78
N ALA A 141 28.66 -3.65 8.49
CA ALA A 141 27.42 -3.08 7.97
C ALA A 141 26.92 -3.95 6.81
N THR A 142 25.74 -4.55 6.94
CA THR A 142 25.18 -5.49 5.96
C THR A 142 23.71 -5.20 5.71
N CYS A 143 23.30 -5.21 4.44
CA CYS A 143 21.90 -5.15 4.05
C CYS A 143 21.21 -6.50 4.28
N GLY A 144 19.99 -6.47 4.79
CA GLY A 144 19.19 -7.66 5.08
C GLY A 144 18.57 -7.66 6.45
#